data_AF-A0A3M1T3I1-F1
#
_entry.id   AF-A0A3M1T3I1-F1
#
_cell.length_a   1.000
_cell.length_b   1.000
_cell.length_c   1.000
_cell.angle_alpha   90.00
_cell.angle_beta   90.00
_cell.angle_gamma   90.00
#
_symmetry.space_group_name_H-M   'P 1'
#
loop_
_entity.id
_entity.type
_entity.pdbx_description
1 polymer ?
#
loop_
_entity_poly.entity_id
_entity_poly.type
_entity_poly.pdbx_seq_one_letter_code
_entity_poly.pdbx_strand_id
1 'polypeptide(L)'
;MSTAVARPTPEAPQRAPTSTPAEARGLHRVVLAIARAAMPAGARLPAPDARLLERLDAFLSAAPRHIARGYRLLVWLFEWSALPFTLRRFSRLPPEAALRHLERWLHAPLFFVRILFRGLVTPIKLGHFAVPEISRLIGYDPPPPAPPDPPPPYFARVFPAEAHAGETVRTTVVVVGTGPGGAVMATRLAERGLDVVLLEEGRYHRRESFNRRPFEMMLRMYREIGLTVALGIPGIPLPLGKTVGGTSTINSGTCFRVPRRVLAHWREAHGLEAFTEEALAPHYAESEAFLKVQPVPREVWGKVPEIIRRGAEKLGWSHGPLMRNADHCRGSGVCCFGCPTDAKRSMNLSYVPRALEA
;
A
#
# COMPACT_ATOMS: atom_id res chain seq x y z
N MET A 1 -14.54 33.33 -25.56
CA MET A 1 -14.31 31.86 -25.46
C MET A 1 -13.79 31.59 -24.06
N SER A 2 -14.66 31.03 -23.22
CA SER A 2 -14.50 30.98 -21.76
C SER A 2 -13.70 29.77 -21.32
N THR A 3 -12.60 30.00 -20.62
CA THR A 3 -11.75 28.99 -19.98
C THR A 3 -12.48 28.36 -18.81
N ALA A 4 -13.01 27.15 -19.00
CA ALA A 4 -13.62 26.37 -17.94
C ALA A 4 -12.53 25.82 -17.02
N VAL A 5 -12.25 26.56 -15.94
CA VAL A 5 -11.52 26.06 -14.77
C VAL A 5 -12.23 24.81 -14.25
N ALA A 6 -11.54 23.67 -14.26
CA ALA A 6 -12.05 22.42 -13.71
C ALA A 6 -12.45 22.65 -12.25
N ARG A 7 -13.77 22.57 -11.97
CA ARG A 7 -14.28 22.65 -10.60
C ARG A 7 -13.69 21.51 -9.77
N PRO A 8 -13.37 21.73 -8.49
CA PRO A 8 -13.08 20.63 -7.58
C PRO A 8 -14.26 19.65 -7.62
N THR A 9 -13.95 18.37 -7.78
CA THR A 9 -14.93 17.29 -7.75
C THR A 9 -15.68 17.36 -6.41
N PRO A 10 -17.01 17.20 -6.38
CA PRO A 10 -17.73 17.16 -5.12
C PRO A 10 -17.16 16.04 -4.28
N GLU A 11 -16.90 16.31 -2.99
CA GLU A 11 -16.60 15.27 -2.01
C GLU A 11 -17.60 14.13 -2.21
N ALA A 12 -17.09 12.89 -2.30
CA ALA A 12 -17.95 11.72 -2.38
C ALA A 12 -19.01 11.84 -1.28
N PRO A 13 -20.31 11.68 -1.58
CA PRO A 13 -21.37 11.94 -0.62
C PRO A 13 -21.07 11.14 0.65
N GLN A 14 -20.97 11.84 1.79
CA GLN A 14 -20.84 11.20 3.10
C GLN A 14 -22.00 10.23 3.24
N ARG A 15 -21.68 8.93 3.12
CA ARG A 15 -22.67 7.86 3.09
C ARG A 15 -23.35 7.81 4.45
N ALA A 16 -24.68 7.81 4.46
CA ALA A 16 -25.49 7.74 5.68
C ALA A 16 -25.05 6.56 6.58
N PRO A 17 -24.97 6.76 7.91
CA PRO A 17 -24.51 5.73 8.82
C PRO A 17 -25.43 4.49 8.76
N THR A 18 -24.82 3.32 8.58
CA THR A 18 -25.52 2.05 8.33
C THR A 18 -25.99 1.33 9.61
N SER A 19 -25.91 1.96 10.78
CA SER A 19 -26.20 1.33 12.08
C SER A 19 -26.87 2.31 13.03
N THR A 20 -27.74 1.80 13.90
CA THR A 20 -28.36 2.60 14.95
C THR A 20 -27.31 3.10 15.97
N PRO A 21 -27.55 4.21 16.68
CA PRO A 21 -26.64 4.70 17.73
C PRO A 21 -26.36 3.67 18.84
N ALA A 22 -27.33 2.80 19.15
CA ALA A 22 -27.17 1.75 20.15
C ALA A 22 -26.24 0.62 19.67
N GLU A 23 -26.38 0.18 18.42
CA GLU A 23 -25.49 -0.82 17.82
C GLU A 23 -24.05 -0.30 17.70
N ALA A 24 -23.89 0.97 17.32
CA ALA A 24 -22.57 1.61 17.27
C ALA A 24 -21.89 1.60 18.64
N ARG A 25 -22.60 1.98 19.70
CA ARG A 25 -22.07 1.93 21.09
C ARG A 25 -21.70 0.51 21.53
N GLY A 26 -22.48 -0.51 21.14
CA GLY A 26 -22.19 -1.91 21.42
C GLY A 26 -20.90 -2.37 20.72
N LEU A 27 -20.79 -2.11 19.43
CA LEU A 27 -19.61 -2.43 18.62
C LEU A 27 -18.35 -1.74 19.15
N HIS A 28 -18.43 -0.44 19.44
CA HIS A 28 -17.32 0.35 19.97
C HIS A 28 -16.75 -0.20 21.27
N ARG A 29 -17.61 -0.66 22.18
CA ARG A 29 -17.18 -1.30 23.43
C ARG A 29 -16.36 -2.57 23.18
N VAL A 30 -16.83 -3.42 22.28
CA VAL A 30 -16.14 -4.67 21.92
C VAL A 30 -14.80 -4.35 21.24
N VAL A 31 -14.79 -3.42 20.29
CA VAL A 31 -13.57 -2.99 19.60
C VAL A 31 -12.53 -2.47 20.58
N LEU A 32 -12.91 -1.61 21.54
CA LEU A 32 -11.98 -1.12 22.54
C LEU A 32 -11.44 -2.22 23.46
N ALA A 33 -12.28 -3.19 23.83
CA ALA A 33 -11.82 -4.34 24.61
C ALA A 33 -10.78 -5.16 23.83
N ILE A 34 -11.03 -5.43 22.54
CA ILE A 34 -10.08 -6.13 21.66
C ILE A 34 -8.80 -5.32 21.53
N ALA A 35 -8.92 -4.01 21.28
CA ALA A 35 -7.78 -3.12 21.09
C ALA A 35 -6.86 -3.07 22.32
N ARG A 36 -7.44 -2.94 23.52
CA ARG A 36 -6.68 -2.89 24.78
C ARG A 36 -6.02 -4.22 25.13
N ALA A 37 -6.67 -5.34 24.82
CA ALA A 37 -6.08 -6.66 25.02
C ALA A 37 -4.95 -6.93 23.99
N ALA A 38 -5.11 -6.48 22.74
CA ALA A 38 -4.10 -6.67 21.69
C ALA A 38 -2.94 -5.68 21.73
N MET A 39 -3.15 -4.50 22.33
CA MET A 39 -2.18 -3.42 22.48
C MET A 39 -2.32 -2.81 23.89
N PRO A 40 -1.92 -3.54 24.95
CA PRO A 40 -1.98 -3.02 26.30
C PRO A 40 -1.06 -1.80 26.46
N ALA A 41 -1.36 -0.94 27.44
CA ALA A 41 -0.50 0.19 27.77
C ALA A 41 0.90 -0.32 28.15
N GLY A 42 1.92 0.25 27.53
CA GLY A 42 3.32 0.02 27.89
C GLY A 42 3.94 1.27 28.52
N ALA A 43 5.23 1.19 28.86
CA ALA A 43 5.96 2.31 29.45
C ALA A 43 6.03 3.57 28.57
N ARG A 44 5.87 3.43 27.25
CA ARG A 44 5.95 4.53 26.27
C ARG A 44 4.68 4.77 25.47
N LEU A 45 3.86 3.73 25.29
CA LEU A 45 2.66 3.80 24.45
C LEU A 45 1.42 3.62 25.31
N PRO A 46 0.46 4.57 25.27
CA PRO A 46 -0.79 4.41 25.99
C PRO A 46 -1.63 3.30 25.35
N ALA A 47 -2.55 2.74 26.13
CA ALA A 47 -3.54 1.82 25.57
C ALA A 47 -4.48 2.57 24.59
N PRO A 48 -5.06 1.87 23.61
CA PRO A 48 -6.06 2.45 22.72
C PRO A 48 -7.28 3.05 23.44
N ASP A 49 -7.75 4.18 22.92
CA ASP A 49 -8.86 4.96 23.44
C ASP A 49 -9.90 5.27 22.34
N ALA A 50 -10.86 6.15 22.64
CA ALA A 50 -11.95 6.50 21.73
C ALA A 50 -11.49 7.11 20.40
N ARG A 51 -10.29 7.72 20.32
CA ARG A 51 -9.78 8.32 19.07
C ARG A 51 -9.53 7.27 17.99
N LEU A 52 -9.24 6.03 18.38
CA LEU A 52 -9.19 4.90 17.45
C LEU A 52 -10.56 4.64 16.80
N LEU A 53 -11.65 4.81 17.54
CA LEU A 53 -12.99 4.51 17.05
C LEU A 53 -13.39 5.46 15.92
N GLU A 54 -13.05 6.75 16.05
CA GLU A 54 -13.27 7.75 14.98
C GLU A 54 -12.58 7.34 13.68
N ARG A 55 -11.35 6.82 13.76
CA ARG A 55 -10.59 6.33 12.59
C ARG A 55 -11.19 5.05 12.02
N LEU A 56 -11.65 4.14 12.87
CA LEU A 56 -12.31 2.91 12.44
C LEU A 56 -13.68 3.19 11.78
N ASP A 57 -14.45 4.13 12.32
CA ASP A 57 -15.73 4.53 11.74
C ASP A 57 -15.56 5.22 10.39
N ALA A 58 -14.54 6.08 10.26
CA ALA A 58 -14.15 6.65 8.97
C ALA A 58 -13.76 5.55 7.97
N PHE A 59 -13.01 4.53 8.42
CA PHE A 59 -12.67 3.35 7.61
C PHE A 59 -13.93 2.60 7.15
N LEU A 60 -14.84 2.25 8.06
CA LEU A 60 -16.04 1.49 7.75
C LEU A 60 -17.02 2.26 6.85
N SER A 61 -17.03 3.59 6.95
CA SER A 61 -17.88 4.46 6.13
C SER A 61 -17.38 4.58 4.69
N ALA A 62 -16.06 4.58 4.50
CA ALA A 62 -15.43 4.63 3.18
C ALA A 62 -15.35 3.25 2.49
N ALA A 63 -15.37 2.15 3.25
CA ALA A 63 -15.31 0.80 2.72
C ALA A 63 -16.57 0.40 1.89
N PRO A 64 -16.46 -0.57 0.97
CA PRO A 64 -17.62 -1.22 0.37
C PRO A 64 -18.56 -1.82 1.43
N ARG A 65 -19.87 -1.78 1.18
CA ARG A 65 -20.91 -2.19 2.16
C ARG A 65 -20.72 -3.61 2.67
N HIS A 66 -20.33 -4.55 1.80
CA HIS A 66 -20.11 -5.94 2.17
C HIS A 66 -18.89 -6.10 3.09
N ILE A 67 -17.81 -5.33 2.89
CA ILE A 67 -16.64 -5.32 3.78
C ILE A 67 -17.03 -4.75 5.15
N ALA A 68 -17.71 -3.60 5.18
CA ALA A 68 -18.11 -2.98 6.44
C ALA A 68 -19.06 -3.87 7.26
N ARG A 69 -20.03 -4.53 6.61
CA ARG A 69 -20.92 -5.52 7.25
C ARG A 69 -20.17 -6.75 7.73
N GLY A 70 -19.28 -7.30 6.89
CA GLY A 70 -18.46 -8.47 7.22
C GLY A 70 -17.56 -8.22 8.43
N TYR A 71 -16.93 -7.04 8.50
CA TYR A 71 -16.11 -6.66 9.66
C TYR A 71 -16.94 -6.54 10.95
N ARG A 72 -18.13 -5.92 10.90
CA ARG A 72 -19.03 -5.84 12.06
C ARG A 72 -19.47 -7.22 12.53
N LEU A 73 -19.84 -8.11 11.61
CA LEU A 73 -20.18 -9.49 11.92
C LEU A 73 -19.01 -10.22 12.59
N LEU A 74 -17.79 -10.03 12.07
CA LEU A 74 -16.58 -10.62 12.61
C LEU A 74 -16.28 -10.14 14.05
N VAL A 75 -16.46 -8.84 14.34
CA VAL A 75 -16.31 -8.31 15.70
C VAL A 75 -17.30 -8.98 16.67
N TRP A 76 -18.56 -9.14 16.26
CA TRP A 76 -19.56 -9.83 17.08
C TRP A 76 -19.28 -11.33 17.22
N LEU A 77 -18.88 -12.01 16.14
CA LEU A 77 -18.45 -13.41 16.20
C LEU A 77 -17.32 -13.59 17.21
N PHE A 78 -16.34 -12.69 17.20
CA PHE A 78 -15.23 -12.71 18.15
C PHE A 78 -15.71 -12.47 19.59
N GLU A 79 -16.60 -11.49 19.83
CA GLU A 79 -17.19 -11.21 21.15
C GLU A 79 -17.82 -12.45 21.79
N TRP A 80 -18.59 -13.21 21.01
CA TRP A 80 -19.30 -14.39 21.48
C TRP A 80 -18.43 -15.65 21.52
N SER A 81 -17.32 -15.69 20.77
CA SER A 81 -16.41 -16.84 20.74
C SER A 81 -15.74 -17.18 22.08
N ALA A 82 -15.73 -16.24 23.03
CA ALA A 82 -15.22 -16.47 24.38
C ALA A 82 -16.20 -17.24 25.29
N LEU A 83 -17.50 -17.19 24.98
CA LEU A 83 -18.55 -17.72 25.85
C LEU A 83 -18.41 -19.23 26.15
N PRO A 84 -18.15 -20.11 25.15
CA PRO A 84 -18.04 -21.54 25.40
C PRO A 84 -16.88 -21.95 26.32
N PHE A 85 -15.87 -21.08 26.47
CA PHE A 85 -14.65 -21.38 27.23
C PHE A 85 -14.57 -20.67 28.57
N THR A 86 -15.35 -19.61 28.75
CA THR A 86 -15.21 -18.71 29.91
C THR A 86 -16.53 -18.36 30.58
N LEU A 87 -17.66 -18.76 29.99
CA LEU A 87 -19.03 -18.36 30.37
C LEU A 87 -19.26 -16.84 30.38
N ARG A 88 -18.33 -16.07 29.80
CA ARG A 88 -18.39 -14.62 29.65
C ARG A 88 -18.13 -14.24 28.20
N ARG A 89 -18.71 -13.12 27.77
CA ARG A 89 -18.34 -12.51 26.48
C ARG A 89 -16.96 -11.87 26.57
N PHE A 90 -16.27 -11.76 25.43
CA PHE A 90 -14.89 -11.27 25.39
C PHE A 90 -14.73 -9.90 26.07
N SER A 91 -15.62 -8.94 25.78
CA SER A 91 -15.57 -7.58 26.36
C SER A 91 -15.72 -7.52 27.89
N ARG A 92 -16.07 -8.63 28.55
CA ARG A 92 -16.22 -8.77 30.00
C ARG A 92 -15.13 -9.65 30.64
N LEU A 93 -14.13 -10.08 29.87
CA LEU A 93 -13.02 -10.87 30.39
C LEU A 93 -12.03 -10.00 31.16
N PRO A 94 -11.39 -10.53 32.22
CA PRO A 94 -10.22 -9.89 32.81
C PRO A 94 -9.05 -9.87 31.80
N PRO A 95 -8.09 -8.93 31.94
CA PRO A 95 -7.03 -8.70 30.94
C PRO A 95 -6.25 -9.96 30.51
N GLU A 96 -5.86 -10.80 31.46
CA GLU A 96 -5.13 -12.03 31.15
C GLU A 96 -5.95 -13.05 30.36
N ALA A 97 -7.24 -13.21 30.70
CA ALA A 97 -8.12 -14.12 29.98
C ALA A 97 -8.43 -13.59 28.57
N ALA A 98 -8.56 -12.27 28.41
CA ALA A 98 -8.70 -11.64 27.11
C ALA A 98 -7.46 -11.88 26.24
N LEU A 99 -6.25 -11.73 26.80
CA LEU A 99 -5.00 -12.01 26.08
C LEU A 99 -4.91 -13.47 25.65
N ARG A 100 -5.15 -14.43 26.56
CA ARG A 100 -5.18 -15.86 26.24
C ARG A 100 -6.18 -16.19 25.11
N HIS A 101 -7.33 -15.53 25.10
CA HIS A 101 -8.33 -15.72 24.04
C HIS A 101 -7.87 -15.17 22.69
N LEU A 102 -7.17 -14.02 22.67
CA LEU A 102 -6.52 -13.52 21.46
C LEU A 102 -5.43 -14.48 20.94
N GLU A 103 -4.58 -14.97 21.84
CA GLU A 103 -3.52 -15.94 21.52
C GLU A 103 -4.09 -17.22 20.91
N ARG A 104 -5.23 -17.70 21.44
CA ARG A 104 -5.93 -18.86 20.88
C ARG A 104 -6.34 -18.67 19.42
N TRP A 105 -6.82 -17.48 19.05
CA TRP A 105 -7.16 -17.16 17.66
C TRP A 105 -5.91 -16.98 16.79
N LEU A 106 -4.87 -16.34 17.33
CA LEU A 106 -3.58 -16.14 16.65
C LEU A 106 -2.89 -17.46 16.31
N HIS A 107 -2.94 -18.44 17.23
CA HIS A 107 -2.30 -19.74 17.11
C HIS A 107 -3.29 -20.86 16.76
N ALA A 108 -4.49 -20.51 16.26
CA ALA A 108 -5.49 -21.51 15.89
C ALA A 108 -4.95 -22.48 14.83
N PRO A 109 -5.27 -23.80 14.95
CA PRO A 109 -4.79 -24.80 14.00
C PRO A 109 -5.35 -24.56 12.59
N LEU A 110 -6.58 -24.04 12.50
CA LEU A 110 -7.25 -23.72 11.25
C LEU A 110 -6.72 -22.41 10.68
N PHE A 111 -6.15 -22.46 9.47
CA PHE A 111 -5.63 -21.28 8.76
C PHE A 111 -6.66 -20.15 8.64
N PHE A 112 -7.90 -20.47 8.30
CA PHE A 112 -8.97 -19.46 8.15
C PHE A 112 -9.27 -18.72 9.45
N VAL A 113 -9.19 -19.36 10.62
CA VAL A 113 -9.37 -18.68 11.92
C VAL A 113 -8.26 -17.65 12.14
N ARG A 114 -7.01 -17.98 11.78
CA ARG A 114 -5.88 -17.05 11.85
C ARG A 114 -6.04 -15.88 10.88
N ILE A 115 -6.61 -16.11 9.70
CA ILE A 115 -6.93 -15.05 8.73
C ILE A 115 -8.04 -14.14 9.28
N LEU A 116 -9.13 -14.69 9.84
CA LEU A 116 -10.17 -13.91 10.49
C LEU A 116 -9.60 -13.09 11.66
N PHE A 117 -8.70 -13.66 12.46
CA PHE A 117 -8.00 -12.94 13.52
C PHE A 117 -7.22 -11.74 12.97
N ARG A 118 -6.43 -11.94 11.91
CA ARG A 118 -5.69 -10.85 11.24
C ARG A 118 -6.63 -9.78 10.69
N GLY A 119 -7.73 -10.18 10.05
CA GLY A 119 -8.77 -9.27 9.57
C GLY A 119 -9.45 -8.47 10.67
N LEU A 120 -9.61 -9.06 11.86
CA LEU A 120 -10.16 -8.40 13.04
C LEU A 120 -9.20 -7.35 13.61
N VAL A 121 -7.94 -7.71 13.86
CA VAL A 121 -7.01 -6.82 14.58
C VAL A 121 -6.32 -5.78 13.68
N THR A 122 -6.22 -6.02 12.37
CA THR A 122 -5.48 -5.11 11.47
C THR A 122 -6.11 -3.72 11.37
N PRO A 123 -7.42 -3.56 11.10
CA PRO A 123 -8.06 -2.24 11.07
C PRO A 123 -7.96 -1.51 12.41
N ILE A 124 -8.04 -2.24 13.53
CA ILE A 124 -7.86 -1.71 14.89
C ILE A 124 -6.44 -1.15 15.06
N LYS A 125 -5.41 -1.93 14.72
CA LYS A 125 -4.01 -1.49 14.79
C LYS A 125 -3.75 -0.27 13.91
N LEU A 126 -4.23 -0.30 12.66
CA LEU A 126 -4.11 0.85 11.75
C LEU A 126 -4.79 2.10 12.32
N GLY A 127 -5.99 1.96 12.90
CA GLY A 127 -6.69 3.07 13.54
C GLY A 127 -5.92 3.66 14.72
N HIS A 128 -5.30 2.82 15.56
CA HIS A 128 -4.51 3.27 16.72
C HIS A 128 -3.27 4.05 16.29
N PHE A 129 -2.46 3.48 15.39
CA PHE A 129 -1.21 4.10 14.97
C PHE A 129 -1.41 5.29 14.02
N ALA A 130 -2.60 5.44 13.42
CA ALA A 130 -2.98 6.63 12.67
C ALA A 130 -3.34 7.84 13.56
N VAL A 131 -3.40 7.69 14.88
CA VAL A 131 -3.59 8.82 15.81
C VAL A 131 -2.30 9.66 15.86
N PRO A 132 -2.34 10.98 15.54
CA PRO A 132 -1.15 11.81 15.46
C PRO A 132 -0.30 11.86 16.74
N GLU A 133 -0.92 11.81 17.92
CA GLU A 133 -0.21 11.74 19.19
C GLU A 133 0.58 10.43 19.32
N ILE A 134 -0.03 9.30 18.94
CA ILE A 134 0.62 7.98 18.98
C ILE A 134 1.79 7.92 17.99
N SER A 135 1.59 8.44 16.78
CA SER A 135 2.66 8.58 15.76
C SER A 135 3.85 9.37 16.30
N ARG A 136 3.62 10.51 16.96
CA ARG A 136 4.69 11.31 17.57
C ARG A 136 5.42 10.56 18.70
N LEU A 137 4.68 9.81 19.54
CA LEU A 137 5.28 9.00 20.62
C LEU A 137 6.21 7.89 20.11
N ILE A 138 5.94 7.30 18.95
CA ILE A 138 6.85 6.34 18.31
C ILE A 138 8.00 7.00 17.53
N GLY A 139 8.08 8.33 17.55
CA GLY A 139 9.09 9.10 16.82
C GLY A 139 8.84 9.17 15.32
N TYR A 140 7.59 9.03 14.88
CA TYR A 140 7.19 9.20 13.49
C TYR A 140 6.57 10.60 13.29
N ASP A 141 7.35 11.49 12.68
CA ASP A 141 6.95 12.83 12.30
C ASP A 141 7.34 13.08 10.83
N PRO A 142 6.48 12.67 9.87
CA PRO A 142 6.83 12.77 8.46
C PRO A 142 6.85 14.25 8.02
N PRO A 143 7.82 14.67 7.18
CA PRO A 143 7.90 16.05 6.68
C PRO A 143 6.59 16.45 5.99
N PRO A 144 6.17 17.72 5.92
CA PRO A 144 4.93 18.09 5.25
C PRO A 144 4.88 17.61 3.79
N PRO A 145 3.68 17.38 3.21
CA PRO A 145 3.57 17.05 1.79
C PRO A 145 4.16 18.20 0.95
N ALA A 146 4.69 17.86 -0.22
CA ALA A 146 5.09 18.89 -1.17
C ALA A 146 3.85 19.67 -1.63
N PRO A 147 3.98 20.98 -1.90
CA PRO A 147 2.87 21.76 -2.42
C PRO A 147 2.42 21.20 -3.78
N PRO A 148 1.14 21.40 -4.14
CA PRO A 148 0.65 21.11 -5.47
C PRO A 148 1.48 21.78 -6.55
N ASP A 149 1.74 21.07 -7.65
CA ASP A 149 2.25 21.68 -8.89
C ASP A 149 1.14 21.81 -9.97
N PRO A 150 1.27 22.69 -10.96
CA PRO A 150 0.41 22.65 -12.14
C PRO A 150 0.64 21.36 -12.93
N PRO A 151 -0.39 20.81 -13.60
CA PRO A 151 -0.20 19.67 -14.49
C PRO A 151 0.84 19.99 -15.58
N PRO A 152 1.77 19.06 -15.86
CA PRO A 152 2.73 19.23 -16.95
C PRO A 152 2.02 19.17 -18.31
N PRO A 153 2.64 19.71 -19.38
CA PRO A 153 2.00 19.78 -20.71
C PRO A 153 1.55 18.43 -21.27
N TYR A 154 2.31 17.36 -21.05
CA TYR A 154 1.95 16.02 -21.52
C TYR A 154 0.63 15.50 -20.91
N PHE A 155 0.18 16.06 -19.79
CA PHE A 155 -1.06 15.66 -19.12
C PHE A 155 -2.30 15.97 -19.97
N ALA A 156 -2.18 16.85 -20.98
CA ALA A 156 -3.23 17.07 -21.99
C ALA A 156 -3.53 15.81 -22.83
N ARG A 157 -2.59 14.85 -22.89
CA ARG A 157 -2.75 13.54 -23.56
C ARG A 157 -3.36 12.47 -22.66
N VAL A 158 -3.71 12.82 -21.42
CA VAL A 158 -4.29 11.90 -20.44
C VAL A 158 -5.76 12.22 -20.27
N PHE A 159 -6.62 11.28 -20.62
CA PHE A 159 -8.06 11.45 -20.51
C PHE A 159 -8.72 10.17 -19.95
N PRO A 160 -9.85 10.32 -19.24
CA PRO A 160 -10.66 9.18 -18.84
C PRO A 160 -11.22 8.48 -20.08
N ALA A 161 -11.20 7.14 -20.09
CA ALA A 161 -11.67 6.35 -21.23
C ALA A 161 -13.15 6.64 -21.56
N GLU A 162 -13.95 7.00 -20.55
CA GLU A 162 -15.35 7.35 -20.70
C GLU A 162 -15.58 8.62 -21.54
N ALA A 163 -14.59 9.50 -21.64
CA ALA A 163 -14.68 10.70 -22.49
C ALA A 163 -14.67 10.37 -23.99
N HIS A 164 -14.21 9.17 -24.36
CA HIS A 164 -14.16 8.66 -25.72
C HIS A 164 -15.05 7.43 -25.90
N ALA A 165 -16.10 7.29 -25.07
CA ALA A 165 -17.01 6.17 -25.13
C ALA A 165 -17.73 6.10 -26.50
N GLY A 166 -17.54 4.99 -27.21
CA GLY A 166 -18.11 4.79 -28.55
C GLY A 166 -17.25 5.31 -29.70
N GLU A 167 -16.11 5.93 -29.41
CA GLU A 167 -15.13 6.33 -30.42
C GLU A 167 -14.19 5.17 -30.77
N THR A 168 -13.71 5.14 -32.02
CA THR A 168 -12.65 4.23 -32.45
C THR A 168 -11.33 4.97 -32.50
N VAL A 169 -10.42 4.65 -31.57
CA VAL A 169 -9.05 5.16 -31.57
C VAL A 169 -8.19 4.21 -32.41
N ARG A 170 -7.58 4.73 -33.49
CA ARG A 170 -6.62 3.99 -34.32
C ARG A 170 -5.21 4.31 -33.85
N THR A 171 -4.39 3.27 -33.69
CA THR A 171 -3.00 3.41 -33.29
C THR A 171 -2.16 2.26 -33.83
N THR A 172 -0.84 2.39 -33.82
CA THR A 172 0.06 1.29 -34.24
C THR A 172 0.19 0.24 -33.14
N VAL A 173 0.28 0.66 -31.88
CA VAL A 173 0.44 -0.25 -30.74
C VAL A 173 -0.45 0.18 -29.58
N VAL A 174 -1.13 -0.80 -28.96
CA VAL A 174 -1.81 -0.61 -27.68
C VAL A 174 -1.04 -1.35 -26.59
N VAL A 175 -0.66 -0.63 -25.54
CA VAL A 175 -0.03 -1.21 -24.34
C VAL A 175 -1.06 -1.21 -23.21
N VAL A 176 -1.45 -2.40 -22.78
CA VAL A 176 -2.42 -2.60 -21.69
C VAL A 176 -1.69 -2.74 -20.37
N GLY A 177 -1.90 -1.77 -19.48
CA GLY A 177 -1.28 -1.65 -18.17
C GLY A 177 -0.05 -0.74 -18.18
N THR A 178 -0.01 0.20 -17.25
CA THR A 178 1.06 1.21 -17.15
C THR A 178 2.10 0.90 -16.06
N GLY A 179 2.21 -0.37 -15.66
CA GLY A 179 3.23 -0.86 -14.74
C GLY A 179 4.66 -0.83 -15.32
N PRO A 180 5.67 -1.34 -14.60
CA PRO A 180 7.07 -1.35 -15.05
C PRO A 180 7.29 -1.86 -16.48
N GLY A 181 6.73 -3.01 -16.83
CA GLY A 181 6.89 -3.57 -18.18
C GLY A 181 6.22 -2.72 -19.26
N GLY A 182 4.95 -2.35 -19.04
CA GLY A 182 4.17 -1.57 -20.01
C GLY A 182 4.70 -0.16 -20.22
N ALA A 183 5.06 0.54 -19.15
CA ALA A 183 5.62 1.89 -19.23
C ALA A 183 6.94 1.91 -20.01
N VAL A 184 7.87 0.99 -19.71
CA VAL A 184 9.15 0.89 -20.43
C VAL A 184 8.92 0.54 -21.91
N MET A 185 8.03 -0.42 -22.20
CA MET A 185 7.70 -0.78 -23.57
C MET A 185 7.13 0.41 -24.35
N ALA A 186 6.15 1.11 -23.78
CA ALA A 186 5.54 2.27 -24.40
C ALA A 186 6.55 3.38 -24.67
N THR A 187 7.44 3.68 -23.71
CA THR A 187 8.53 4.64 -23.94
C THR A 187 9.39 4.24 -25.13
N ARG A 188 9.84 2.98 -25.20
CA ARG A 188 10.73 2.51 -26.28
C ARG A 188 10.11 2.52 -27.66
N LEU A 189 8.81 2.31 -27.74
CA LEU A 189 8.06 2.34 -28.99
C LEU A 189 7.78 3.79 -29.41
N ALA A 190 7.32 4.64 -28.48
CA ALA A 190 7.06 6.05 -28.74
C ALA A 190 8.33 6.81 -29.16
N GLU A 191 9.47 6.58 -28.49
CA GLU A 191 10.78 7.16 -28.86
C GLU A 191 11.27 6.74 -30.25
N ARG A 192 10.70 5.68 -30.83
CA ARG A 192 10.96 5.25 -32.21
C ARG A 192 9.96 5.83 -33.22
N GLY A 193 9.09 6.74 -32.80
CA GLY A 193 8.08 7.39 -33.63
C GLY A 193 6.84 6.55 -33.90
N LEU A 194 6.62 5.46 -33.15
CA LEU A 194 5.37 4.71 -33.24
C LEU A 194 4.26 5.44 -32.49
N ASP A 195 3.05 5.41 -33.06
CA ASP A 195 1.86 5.84 -32.34
C ASP A 195 1.46 4.75 -31.33
N VAL A 196 1.41 5.12 -30.05
CA VAL A 196 1.22 4.21 -28.93
C VAL A 196 0.11 4.71 -28.01
N VAL A 197 -0.89 3.87 -27.78
CA VAL A 197 -1.92 4.10 -26.76
C VAL A 197 -1.63 3.29 -25.50
N LEU A 198 -1.57 3.97 -24.35
CA LEU A 198 -1.49 3.38 -23.03
C LEU A 198 -2.90 3.23 -22.43
N LEU A 199 -3.28 2.01 -22.04
CA LEU A 199 -4.55 1.75 -21.34
C LEU A 199 -4.30 1.35 -19.89
N GLU A 200 -4.97 2.02 -18.94
CA GLU A 200 -4.84 1.74 -17.51
C GLU A 200 -6.23 1.74 -16.85
N GLU A 201 -6.49 0.76 -15.98
CA GLU A 201 -7.77 0.66 -15.25
C GLU A 201 -7.85 1.66 -14.09
N GLY A 202 -6.71 2.02 -13.52
CA GLY A 202 -6.62 2.99 -12.43
C GLY A 202 -6.45 4.44 -12.86
N ARG A 203 -6.55 5.35 -11.90
CA ARG A 203 -6.36 6.79 -12.13
C ARG A 203 -4.88 7.18 -12.14
N TYR A 204 -4.58 8.29 -12.83
CA TYR A 204 -3.29 8.97 -12.71
C TYR A 204 -3.29 9.86 -11.47
N HIS A 205 -2.68 9.36 -10.39
CA HIS A 205 -2.49 10.13 -9.17
C HIS A 205 -1.19 10.94 -9.20
N ARG A 206 -1.29 12.19 -8.78
CA ARG A 206 -0.18 13.11 -8.58
C ARG A 206 0.04 13.36 -7.08
N ARG A 207 1.14 14.03 -6.72
CA ARG A 207 1.58 14.18 -5.32
C ARG A 207 0.50 14.67 -4.36
N GLU A 208 -0.40 15.54 -4.83
CA GLU A 208 -1.49 16.12 -4.04
C GLU A 208 -2.53 15.08 -3.63
N SER A 209 -2.64 14.00 -4.39
CA SER A 209 -3.56 12.90 -4.11
C SER A 209 -3.07 12.02 -2.95
N PHE A 210 -1.77 12.04 -2.63
CA PHE A 210 -1.15 11.15 -1.64
C PHE A 210 -1.24 11.72 -0.23
N ASN A 211 -2.35 11.42 0.45
CA ASN A 211 -2.68 11.99 1.75
C ASN A 211 -2.10 11.25 2.97
N ARG A 212 -1.24 10.24 2.75
CA ARG A 212 -0.56 9.45 3.80
C ARG A 212 -1.48 8.62 4.69
N ARG A 213 -2.76 8.50 4.34
CA ARG A 213 -3.71 7.66 5.08
C ARG A 213 -3.74 6.29 4.39
N PRO A 214 -3.12 5.25 4.96
CA PRO A 214 -2.93 3.96 4.29
C PRO A 214 -4.22 3.41 3.69
N PHE A 215 -5.31 3.49 4.43
CA PHE A 215 -6.59 2.95 3.99
C PHE A 215 -7.20 3.70 2.81
N GLU A 216 -7.23 5.03 2.86
CA GLU A 216 -7.74 5.83 1.74
C GLU A 216 -6.88 5.60 0.48
N MET A 217 -5.56 5.43 0.64
CA MET A 217 -4.65 5.13 -0.46
C MET A 217 -4.83 3.71 -1.00
N MET A 218 -5.09 2.73 -0.14
CA MET A 218 -5.43 1.36 -0.57
C MET A 218 -6.75 1.34 -1.36
N LEU A 219 -7.78 2.04 -0.88
CA LEU A 219 -9.06 2.17 -1.61
C LEU A 219 -8.88 2.76 -3.00
N ARG A 220 -7.97 3.73 -3.15
CA ARG A 220 -7.74 4.43 -4.43
C ARG A 220 -6.85 3.65 -5.39
N MET A 221 -5.80 2.99 -4.90
CA MET A 221 -4.69 2.50 -5.73
C MET A 221 -4.47 1.00 -5.69
N TYR A 222 -5.08 0.26 -4.78
CA TYR A 222 -4.90 -1.19 -4.70
C TYR A 222 -6.11 -1.90 -5.28
N ARG A 223 -5.87 -2.89 -6.14
CA ARG A 223 -6.92 -3.80 -6.58
C ARG A 223 -7.51 -4.54 -5.37
N GLU A 224 -8.83 -4.61 -5.30
CA GLU A 224 -9.57 -5.16 -4.16
C GLU A 224 -9.08 -4.63 -2.80
N ILE A 225 -8.61 -3.37 -2.73
CA ILE A 225 -8.14 -2.75 -1.47
C ILE A 225 -6.94 -3.52 -0.86
N GLY A 226 -6.20 -4.28 -1.69
CA GLY A 226 -5.07 -5.10 -1.26
C GLY A 226 -5.45 -6.45 -0.66
N LEU A 227 -6.70 -6.89 -0.85
CA LEU A 227 -7.21 -8.19 -0.36
C LEU A 227 -7.00 -9.34 -1.34
N THR A 228 -6.32 -9.13 -2.46
CA THR A 228 -5.97 -10.21 -3.39
C THR A 228 -4.97 -11.17 -2.72
N VAL A 229 -5.28 -12.47 -2.77
CA VAL A 229 -4.49 -13.54 -2.16
C VAL A 229 -4.33 -14.68 -3.15
N ALA A 230 -3.11 -15.19 -3.32
CA ALA A 230 -2.87 -16.48 -3.96
C ALA A 230 -3.30 -17.59 -3.01
N LEU A 231 -4.19 -18.46 -3.49
CA LEU A 231 -4.68 -19.61 -2.74
C LEU A 231 -3.56 -20.63 -2.53
N GLY A 232 -3.45 -21.15 -1.32
CA GLY A 232 -2.38 -22.07 -0.89
C GLY A 232 -2.28 -22.13 0.63
N ILE A 233 -1.37 -22.95 1.15
CA ILE A 233 -1.08 -23.02 2.59
C ILE A 233 0.42 -22.74 2.81
N PRO A 234 0.79 -21.57 3.36
CA PRO A 234 -0.08 -20.44 3.69
C PRO A 234 -0.56 -19.70 2.43
N GLY A 235 -1.75 -19.08 2.50
CA GLY A 235 -2.17 -18.13 1.46
C GLY A 235 -1.21 -16.94 1.41
N ILE A 236 -0.88 -16.49 0.20
CA ILE A 236 0.13 -15.44 -0.02
C ILE A 236 -0.57 -14.15 -0.48
N PRO A 237 -0.49 -13.03 0.27
CA PRO A 237 -1.02 -11.75 -0.19
C PRO A 237 -0.32 -11.30 -1.49
N LEU A 238 -1.11 -10.86 -2.46
CA LEU A 238 -0.65 -10.33 -3.74
C LEU A 238 -1.11 -8.87 -3.90
N PRO A 239 -0.39 -7.88 -3.35
CA PRO A 239 -0.75 -6.49 -3.54
C PRO A 239 -0.56 -6.08 -5.01
N LEU A 240 -1.65 -5.69 -5.67
CA LEU A 240 -1.66 -5.28 -7.07
C LEU A 240 -2.08 -3.80 -7.18
N GLY A 241 -1.27 -3.01 -7.89
CA GLY A 241 -1.59 -1.61 -8.15
C GLY A 241 -2.66 -1.49 -9.24
N LYS A 242 -3.67 -0.66 -8.98
CA LYS A 242 -4.68 -0.17 -9.92
C LYS A 242 -4.56 1.35 -9.97
N THR A 243 -3.56 1.83 -10.69
CA THR A 243 -3.22 3.26 -10.86
C THR A 243 -2.21 3.39 -11.99
N VAL A 244 -2.11 4.57 -12.61
CA VAL A 244 -0.99 4.84 -13.52
C VAL A 244 0.32 4.56 -12.79
N GLY A 245 1.19 3.78 -13.43
CA GLY A 245 2.43 3.27 -12.86
C GLY A 245 2.32 1.88 -12.20
N GLY A 246 1.11 1.35 -12.04
CA GLY A 246 0.83 0.03 -11.48
C GLY A 246 1.45 -0.19 -10.10
N THR A 247 1.97 -1.39 -9.85
CA THR A 247 2.59 -1.76 -8.57
C THR A 247 3.84 -0.93 -8.24
N SER A 248 4.48 -0.27 -9.22
CA SER A 248 5.59 0.64 -8.92
C SER A 248 5.16 1.84 -8.08
N THR A 249 3.92 2.32 -8.24
CA THR A 249 3.35 3.43 -7.46
C THR A 249 3.11 3.02 -6.00
N ILE A 250 2.84 1.74 -5.74
CA ILE A 250 2.48 1.21 -4.41
C ILE A 250 3.55 0.29 -3.76
N ASN A 251 4.75 0.18 -4.33
CA ASN A 251 5.87 -0.57 -3.73
C ASN A 251 6.79 0.31 -2.86
N SER A 252 7.81 -0.28 -2.23
CA SER A 252 8.79 0.43 -1.41
C SER A 252 9.95 1.06 -2.20
N GLY A 253 10.02 0.84 -3.52
CA GLY A 253 11.08 1.35 -4.40
C GLY A 253 12.41 0.62 -4.27
N THR A 254 12.43 -0.62 -3.78
CA THR A 254 13.65 -1.46 -3.70
C THR A 254 14.04 -1.95 -5.08
N CYS A 255 15.31 -1.82 -5.42
CA CYS A 255 15.89 -2.22 -6.69
C CYS A 255 17.03 -3.21 -6.44
N PHE A 256 17.03 -4.36 -7.10
CA PHE A 256 18.16 -5.28 -7.09
C PHE A 256 18.20 -6.03 -8.41
N ARG A 257 19.42 -6.35 -8.86
CA ARG A 257 19.61 -7.19 -10.04
C ARG A 257 19.29 -8.65 -9.70
N VAL A 258 18.82 -9.41 -10.68
CA VAL A 258 18.50 -10.83 -10.47
C VAL A 258 19.78 -11.56 -10.05
N PRO A 259 19.77 -12.34 -8.95
CA PRO A 259 20.96 -13.07 -8.53
C PRO A 259 21.41 -14.09 -9.58
N ARG A 260 22.73 -14.25 -9.75
CA ARG A 260 23.34 -15.22 -10.68
C ARG A 260 22.72 -16.62 -10.62
N ARG A 261 22.48 -17.15 -9.41
CA ARG A 261 21.85 -18.47 -9.23
C ARG A 261 20.44 -18.58 -9.83
N VAL A 262 19.69 -17.49 -9.87
CA VAL A 262 18.34 -17.45 -10.43
C VAL A 262 18.42 -17.41 -11.95
N LEU A 263 19.34 -16.62 -12.51
CA LEU A 263 19.60 -16.59 -13.96
C LEU A 263 20.08 -17.96 -14.46
N ALA A 264 20.98 -18.62 -13.73
CA ALA A 264 21.42 -19.99 -14.03
C ALA A 264 20.23 -20.96 -14.05
N HIS A 265 19.38 -20.92 -13.02
CA HIS A 265 18.18 -21.76 -12.96
C HIS A 265 17.22 -21.51 -14.14
N TRP A 266 16.98 -20.24 -14.51
CA TRP A 266 16.13 -19.92 -15.66
C TRP A 266 16.68 -20.47 -16.98
N ARG A 267 17.99 -20.42 -17.16
CA ARG A 267 18.65 -20.97 -18.34
C ARG A 267 18.57 -22.49 -18.37
N GLU A 268 18.93 -23.14 -17.27
CA GLU A 268 19.02 -24.60 -17.17
C GLU A 268 17.65 -25.29 -17.15
N ALA A 269 16.69 -24.76 -16.39
CA ALA A 269 15.38 -25.40 -16.19
C ALA A 269 14.32 -24.96 -17.20
N HIS A 270 14.49 -23.80 -17.84
CA HIS A 270 13.46 -23.21 -18.71
C HIS A 270 13.98 -22.81 -20.11
N GLY A 271 15.25 -23.08 -20.44
CA GLY A 271 15.80 -22.79 -21.77
C GLY A 271 15.93 -21.30 -22.08
N LEU A 272 15.92 -20.42 -21.08
CA LEU A 272 16.00 -18.97 -21.26
C LEU A 272 17.44 -18.50 -21.48
N GLU A 273 18.11 -19.04 -22.51
CA GLU A 273 19.56 -18.91 -22.74
C GLU A 273 20.07 -17.47 -22.78
N ALA A 274 19.26 -16.54 -23.29
CA ALA A 274 19.58 -15.11 -23.39
C ALA A 274 19.61 -14.37 -22.04
N PHE A 275 19.15 -14.97 -20.94
CA PHE A 275 19.10 -14.36 -19.61
C PHE A 275 20.43 -14.55 -18.87
N THR A 276 21.52 -14.04 -19.44
CA THR A 276 22.84 -13.99 -18.77
C THR A 276 23.06 -12.68 -18.04
N GLU A 277 24.05 -12.64 -17.14
CA GLU A 277 24.43 -11.40 -16.46
C GLU A 277 24.92 -10.35 -17.47
N GLU A 278 25.69 -10.78 -18.47
CA GLU A 278 26.26 -9.92 -19.50
C GLU A 278 25.19 -9.35 -20.43
N ALA A 279 24.21 -10.16 -20.82
CA ALA A 279 23.11 -9.72 -21.68
C ALA A 279 22.18 -8.72 -20.97
N LEU A 280 21.94 -8.91 -19.66
CA LEU A 280 21.07 -8.02 -18.88
C LEU A 280 21.80 -6.79 -18.31
N ALA A 281 23.12 -6.83 -18.16
CA ALA A 281 23.92 -5.74 -17.63
C ALA A 281 23.64 -4.35 -18.25
N PRO A 282 23.61 -4.18 -19.59
CA PRO A 282 23.33 -2.86 -20.18
C PRO A 282 21.92 -2.37 -19.86
N HIS A 283 20.93 -3.26 -19.82
CA HIS A 283 19.54 -2.92 -19.48
C HIS A 283 19.37 -2.52 -18.02
N TYR A 284 20.09 -3.20 -17.10
CA TYR A 284 20.14 -2.80 -15.70
C TYR A 284 20.81 -1.43 -15.54
N ALA A 285 21.98 -1.22 -16.14
CA ALA A 285 22.70 0.05 -16.03
C ALA A 285 21.87 1.23 -16.53
N GLU A 286 21.20 1.07 -17.68
CA GLU A 286 20.33 2.11 -18.24
C GLU A 286 19.14 2.41 -17.31
N SER A 287 18.44 1.38 -16.84
CA SER A 287 17.27 1.54 -15.97
C SER A 287 17.66 2.13 -14.61
N GLU A 288 18.77 1.68 -14.03
CA GLU A 288 19.30 2.17 -12.76
C GLU A 288 19.70 3.64 -12.86
N ALA A 289 20.37 4.06 -13.95
CA ALA A 289 20.72 5.45 -14.18
C ALA A 289 19.47 6.33 -14.36
N PHE A 290 18.52 5.93 -15.21
CA PHE A 290 17.31 6.71 -15.48
C PHE A 290 16.38 6.83 -14.26
N LEU A 291 16.25 5.75 -13.48
CA LEU A 291 15.48 5.72 -12.25
C LEU A 291 16.28 6.23 -11.03
N LYS A 292 17.52 6.69 -11.23
CA LYS A 292 18.42 7.19 -10.19
C LYS A 292 18.52 6.25 -8.99
N VAL A 293 18.77 4.96 -9.26
CA VAL A 293 18.91 3.93 -8.24
C VAL A 293 20.20 4.18 -7.45
N GLN A 294 20.06 4.34 -6.13
CA GLN A 294 21.18 4.63 -5.23
C GLN A 294 20.98 3.97 -3.86
N PRO A 295 22.04 3.73 -3.08
CA PRO A 295 21.91 3.26 -1.72
C PRO A 295 21.12 4.27 -0.88
N VAL A 296 20.27 3.78 0.03
CA VAL A 296 19.51 4.67 0.91
C VAL A 296 20.44 5.46 1.83
N PRO A 297 20.38 6.81 1.80
CA PRO A 297 21.17 7.67 2.68
C PRO A 297 20.88 7.37 4.15
N ARG A 298 21.91 7.39 5.00
CA ARG A 298 21.77 7.09 6.43
C ARG A 298 20.85 8.09 7.15
N GLU A 299 20.74 9.30 6.63
CA GLU A 299 19.94 10.42 7.16
C GLU A 299 18.44 10.14 7.15
N VAL A 300 17.97 9.27 6.23
CA VAL A 300 16.54 8.89 6.15
C VAL A 300 16.26 7.55 6.83
N TRP A 301 17.24 6.97 7.53
CA TRP A 301 17.04 5.73 8.26
C TRP A 301 16.19 5.97 9.50
N GLY A 302 15.21 5.09 9.72
CA GLY A 302 14.58 4.93 11.03
C GLY A 302 15.48 4.17 12.00
N LYS A 303 15.00 3.96 13.23
CA LYS A 303 15.73 3.18 14.25
C LYS A 303 15.86 1.70 13.91
N VAL A 304 14.95 1.16 13.10
CA VAL A 304 14.90 -0.27 12.76
C VAL A 304 16.16 -0.72 11.98
N PRO A 305 16.57 -0.07 10.87
CA PRO A 305 17.83 -0.37 10.20
C PRO A 305 19.05 -0.41 11.12
N GLU A 306 19.18 0.52 12.08
CA GLU A 306 20.30 0.51 13.03
C GLU A 306 20.30 -0.70 13.96
N ILE A 307 19.13 -1.13 14.42
CA ILE A 307 19.01 -2.32 15.26
C ILE A 307 19.43 -3.56 14.46
N ILE A 308 18.96 -3.68 13.21
CA ILE A 308 19.32 -4.78 12.31
C ILE A 308 20.83 -4.78 12.04
N ARG A 309 21.41 -3.60 11.75
CA ARG A 309 22.86 -3.44 11.53
C ARG A 309 23.68 -3.97 12.70
N ARG A 310 23.40 -3.52 13.93
CA ARG A 310 24.13 -3.98 15.13
C ARG A 310 23.99 -5.49 15.36
N GLY A 311 22.81 -6.04 15.08
CA GLY A 311 22.57 -7.48 15.18
C GLY A 311 23.40 -8.26 14.16
N ALA A 312 23.40 -7.81 12.91
CA ALA A 312 24.18 -8.42 11.83
C ALA A 312 25.69 -8.35 12.12
N GLU A 313 26.20 -7.21 12.60
CA GLU A 313 27.62 -7.05 12.99
C GLU A 313 28.02 -8.02 14.10
N LYS A 314 27.18 -8.17 15.14
CA LYS A 314 27.44 -9.10 16.24
C LYS A 314 27.46 -10.56 15.78
N LEU A 315 26.70 -10.89 14.74
CA LEU A 315 26.63 -12.24 14.16
C LEU A 315 27.65 -12.48 13.04
N GLY A 316 28.43 -11.46 12.64
CA GLY A 316 29.35 -11.54 11.51
C GLY A 316 28.65 -11.66 10.15
N TRP A 317 27.42 -11.17 10.02
CA TRP A 317 26.64 -11.23 8.77
C TRP A 317 26.86 -9.99 7.90
N SER A 318 26.88 -10.19 6.58
CA SER A 318 26.90 -9.08 5.62
C SER A 318 25.61 -8.25 5.69
N HIS A 319 25.73 -6.93 5.68
CA HIS A 319 24.60 -6.01 5.65
C HIS A 319 24.95 -4.74 4.86
N GLY A 320 23.93 -3.98 4.46
CA GLY A 320 24.11 -2.71 3.77
C GLY A 320 22.79 -1.97 3.56
N PRO A 321 22.84 -0.69 3.11
CA PRO A 321 21.65 0.01 2.68
C PRO A 321 20.98 -0.73 1.51
N LEU A 322 19.65 -0.68 1.46
CA LEU A 322 18.92 -1.09 0.25
C LEU A 322 19.26 -0.13 -0.89
N MET A 323 19.29 -0.63 -2.12
CA MET A 323 19.30 0.20 -3.31
C MET A 323 17.87 0.59 -3.65
N ARG A 324 17.60 1.88 -3.88
CA ARG A 324 16.25 2.38 -4.16
C ARG A 324 16.23 3.45 -5.26
N ASN A 325 15.15 3.46 -6.03
CA ASN A 325 14.82 4.53 -6.99
C ASN A 325 14.13 5.73 -6.30
N ALA A 326 14.69 6.18 -5.18
CA ALA A 326 14.11 7.23 -4.34
C ALA A 326 15.09 8.39 -4.20
N ASP A 327 15.09 9.29 -5.18
CA ASP A 327 15.96 10.45 -5.22
C ASP A 327 15.42 11.57 -4.33
N HIS A 328 16.31 12.25 -3.58
CA HIS A 328 15.94 13.29 -2.61
C HIS A 328 14.82 12.88 -1.63
N CYS A 329 14.80 11.60 -1.22
CA CYS A 329 13.81 11.09 -0.27
C CYS A 329 13.89 11.85 1.05
N ARG A 330 12.74 12.28 1.59
CA ARG A 330 12.66 12.96 2.89
C ARG A 330 12.22 12.05 4.05
N GLY A 331 12.31 10.73 3.87
CA GLY A 331 12.00 9.77 4.93
C GLY A 331 10.52 9.69 5.36
N SER A 332 9.57 9.98 4.46
CA SER A 332 8.14 10.06 4.81
C SER A 332 7.47 8.73 5.19
N GLY A 333 8.13 7.58 5.01
CA GLY A 333 7.64 6.28 5.52
C GLY A 333 6.38 5.70 4.85
N VAL A 334 5.85 6.34 3.80
CA VAL A 334 4.55 5.98 3.17
C VAL A 334 4.68 5.45 1.75
N CYS A 335 5.84 4.94 1.36
CA CYS A 335 6.13 4.61 -0.04
C CYS A 335 5.12 3.64 -0.69
N CYS A 336 4.54 2.74 0.10
CA CYS A 336 3.52 1.80 -0.39
C CYS A 336 2.15 2.45 -0.64
N PHE A 337 1.97 3.71 -0.26
CA PHE A 337 0.73 4.47 -0.34
C PHE A 337 0.87 5.73 -1.20
N GLY A 338 1.88 5.74 -2.10
CA GLY A 338 2.23 6.89 -2.92
C GLY A 338 3.22 7.84 -2.22
N CYS A 339 4.07 8.50 -3.02
CA CYS A 339 5.10 9.39 -2.50
C CYS A 339 4.61 10.85 -2.50
N PRO A 340 4.35 11.47 -1.34
CA PRO A 340 3.81 12.83 -1.26
C PRO A 340 4.82 13.93 -1.61
N THR A 341 6.01 13.55 -2.08
CA THR A 341 7.11 14.47 -2.44
C THR A 341 7.75 14.10 -3.77
N ASP A 342 7.15 13.16 -4.53
CA ASP A 342 7.67 12.65 -5.82
C ASP A 342 9.11 12.14 -5.82
N ALA A 343 9.67 11.84 -4.63
CA ALA A 343 11.03 11.33 -4.49
C ALA A 343 11.17 9.90 -5.05
N LYS A 344 10.16 9.05 -4.87
CA LYS A 344 10.15 7.68 -5.42
C LYS A 344 9.82 7.76 -6.90
N ARG A 345 10.80 7.49 -7.77
CA ARG A 345 10.69 7.51 -9.23
C ARG A 345 9.93 6.30 -9.76
N SER A 346 8.69 6.13 -9.34
CA SER A 346 7.76 5.14 -9.89
C SER A 346 7.41 5.46 -11.34
N MET A 347 6.79 4.51 -12.04
CA MET A 347 6.56 4.61 -13.48
C MET A 347 5.67 5.80 -13.87
N ASN A 348 4.76 6.22 -12.99
CA ASN A 348 3.93 7.42 -13.15
C ASN A 348 4.70 8.75 -13.08
N LEU A 349 5.96 8.73 -12.65
CA LEU A 349 6.84 9.92 -12.59
C LEU A 349 8.09 9.78 -13.48
N SER A 350 8.25 8.64 -14.15
CA SER A 350 9.44 8.32 -14.93
C SER A 350 9.09 7.93 -16.37
N TYR A 351 8.87 6.64 -16.62
CA TYR A 351 8.66 6.12 -17.98
C TYR A 351 7.33 6.56 -18.59
N VAL A 352 6.23 6.65 -17.83
CA VAL A 352 4.93 7.11 -18.39
C VAL A 352 5.02 8.55 -18.90
N PRO A 353 5.48 9.54 -18.11
CA PRO A 353 5.74 10.89 -18.63
C PRO A 353 6.61 10.90 -19.89
N ARG A 354 7.74 10.17 -19.86
CA ARG A 354 8.67 10.09 -20.99
C ARG A 354 8.02 9.52 -22.25
N ALA A 355 7.11 8.55 -22.12
CA ALA A 355 6.35 8.01 -23.24
C ALA A 355 5.31 8.99 -23.79
N LEU A 356 4.72 9.85 -22.94
CA LEU A 356 3.74 10.86 -23.36
C LEU A 356 4.39 12.12 -23.96
N GLU A 357 5.67 12.34 -23.68
CA GLU A 357 6.48 13.45 -24.21
C GLU A 357 7.15 13.14 -25.55
N ALA A 358 7.46 11.85 -25.80
CA ALA A 358 7.93 11.35 -27.10
C ALA A 358 6.81 11.44 -28.15
#